data_AF-A0A3M1YG39-F1
#
_entry.id   AF-A0A3M1YG39-F1
#
_cell.length_a   1.000
_cell.length_b   1.000
_cell.length_c   1.000
_cell.angle_alpha   90.00
_cell.angle_beta   90.00
_cell.angle_gamma   90.00
#
_symmetry.space_group_name_H-M   'P 1'
#
loop_
_entity.id
_entity.type
_entity.pdbx_description
1 polymer ?
#
loop_
_entity_poly.entity_id
_entity_poly.type
_entity_poly.pdbx_seq_one_letter_code
_entity_poly.pdbx_strand_id
1 'polypeptide(L)'
;EPVEMVEVPVLRWADAGTMAALLETADPWTALQRQQTFTQGEQARRVKEFLNRWLTKRERELVILLVQTGLDNAGLAQRLGKKEQTVANQLTQIYRKFEEWRGFQGAGSRSVLLATLRPYVGDEI
;
A
#
# COMPACT_ATOMS: atom_id res chain seq x y z
N GLU A 1 19.75 -25.86 34.60
CA GLU A 1 19.05 -26.05 33.30
C GLU A 1 19.47 -24.91 32.38
N PRO A 2 19.67 -25.12 31.05
CA PRO A 2 20.05 -24.04 30.16
C PRO A 2 18.84 -23.16 29.86
N VAL A 3 18.99 -21.86 30.04
CA VAL A 3 17.96 -20.87 29.73
C VAL A 3 18.15 -20.47 28.26
N GLU A 4 17.24 -20.91 27.40
CA GLU A 4 17.27 -20.55 25.98
C GLU A 4 16.48 -19.25 25.76
N MET A 5 17.17 -18.24 25.25
CA MET A 5 16.61 -16.92 25.01
C MET A 5 15.88 -16.93 23.67
N VAL A 6 14.56 -16.83 23.71
CA VAL A 6 13.72 -16.77 22.52
C VAL A 6 13.25 -15.32 22.33
N GLU A 7 13.52 -14.73 21.17
CA GLU A 7 13.00 -13.42 20.81
C GLU A 7 11.48 -13.50 20.59
N VAL A 8 10.71 -12.79 21.41
CA VAL A 8 9.25 -12.77 21.30
C VAL A 8 8.81 -11.53 20.49
N PRO A 9 8.10 -11.70 19.36
CA PRO A 9 7.67 -10.58 18.54
C PRO A 9 6.56 -9.78 19.26
N VAL A 10 6.73 -8.45 19.32
CA VAL A 10 5.74 -7.54 19.91
C VAL A 10 4.63 -7.25 18.91
N LEU A 11 3.43 -7.79 19.16
CA LEU A 11 2.23 -7.57 18.36
C LEU A 11 1.47 -6.30 18.77
N ARG A 12 0.98 -5.52 17.80
CA ARG A 12 -0.03 -4.47 18.06
C ARG A 12 -1.41 -5.14 18.17
N TRP A 13 -2.09 -4.93 19.28
CA TRP A 13 -3.31 -5.62 19.76
C TRP A 13 -4.59 -5.43 18.92
N ALA A 14 -4.50 -5.15 17.61
CA ALA A 14 -5.67 -4.73 16.85
C ALA A 14 -6.55 -5.85 16.26
N ASP A 15 -6.08 -7.10 16.14
CA ASP A 15 -6.85 -8.12 15.39
C ASP A 15 -7.08 -9.42 16.15
N ALA A 16 -8.36 -9.73 16.41
CA ALA A 16 -8.85 -10.98 17.02
C ALA A 16 -8.42 -12.25 16.25
N GLY A 17 -8.15 -12.13 14.95
CA GLY A 17 -7.63 -13.22 14.12
C GLY A 17 -6.22 -13.67 14.52
N THR A 18 -5.39 -12.76 15.02
CA THR A 18 -4.03 -13.06 15.50
C THR A 18 -4.07 -13.92 16.76
N MET A 19 -4.98 -13.60 17.69
CA MET A 19 -5.19 -14.36 18.93
C MET A 19 -5.69 -15.78 18.65
N ALA A 20 -6.65 -15.94 17.74
CA ALA A 20 -7.16 -17.27 17.37
C ALA A 20 -6.08 -18.16 16.73
N ALA A 21 -5.28 -17.61 15.82
CA ALA A 21 -4.21 -18.36 15.14
C ALA A 21 -3.08 -18.81 16.09
N LEU A 22 -2.74 -17.99 17.10
CA LEU A 22 -1.76 -18.32 18.14
C LEU A 22 -2.26 -19.40 19.11
N LEU A 23 -3.57 -19.45 19.39
CA LEU A 23 -4.16 -20.44 20.31
C LEU A 23 -4.27 -21.85 19.70
N GLU A 24 -4.33 -21.96 18.36
CA GLU A 24 -4.48 -23.25 17.67
C GLU A 24 -3.16 -23.91 17.26
N THR A 25 -2.02 -23.20 17.31
CA THR A 25 -0.74 -23.70 16.78
C THR A 25 0.34 -23.76 17.86
N ALA A 26 1.00 -24.92 18.01
CA ALA A 26 2.11 -25.10 18.96
C ALA A 26 3.36 -24.28 18.61
N ASP A 27 3.46 -23.78 17.37
CA ASP A 27 4.51 -22.88 16.91
C ASP A 27 3.93 -21.50 16.51
N PRO A 28 4.14 -20.47 17.36
CA PRO A 28 3.74 -19.09 17.11
C PRO A 28 4.25 -18.51 15.77
N TRP A 29 5.40 -18.98 15.27
CA TRP A 29 6.00 -18.44 14.05
C TRP A 29 5.25 -18.87 12.79
N THR A 30 4.83 -20.13 12.74
CA THR A 30 4.01 -20.65 11.63
C THR A 30 2.64 -19.96 11.56
N ALA A 31 2.02 -19.66 12.71
CA ALA A 31 0.76 -18.91 12.77
C ALA A 31 0.92 -17.47 12.23
N LEU A 32 2.02 -16.80 12.61
CA LEU A 32 2.34 -15.45 12.14
C LEU A 32 2.67 -15.40 10.64
N GLN A 33 3.42 -16.38 10.11
CA GLN A 33 3.72 -16.45 8.68
C GLN A 33 2.45 -16.61 7.84
N ARG A 34 1.54 -17.50 8.24
CA ARG A 34 0.24 -17.67 7.56
C ARG A 34 -0.54 -16.36 7.55
N GLN A 35 -0.65 -15.69 8.70
CA GLN A 35 -1.34 -14.40 8.80
C GLN A 35 -0.70 -13.32 7.92
N GLN A 36 0.64 -13.27 7.85
CA GLN A 36 1.35 -12.32 6.99
C GLN A 36 1.07 -12.57 5.51
N THR A 37 1.09 -13.83 5.05
CA THR A 37 0.77 -14.18 3.65
C THR A 37 -0.67 -13.83 3.29
N PHE A 38 -1.63 -14.10 4.18
CA PHE A 38 -3.03 -13.68 3.99
C PHE A 38 -3.15 -12.16 3.91
N THR A 39 -2.44 -11.43 4.77
CA THR A 39 -2.47 -9.97 4.80
C THR A 39 -1.85 -9.38 3.53
N GLN A 40 -0.73 -9.91 3.04
CA GLN A 40 -0.11 -9.44 1.80
C GLN A 40 -1.01 -9.67 0.58
N GLY A 41 -1.64 -10.85 0.47
CA GLY A 41 -2.56 -11.15 -0.61
C GLY A 41 -3.79 -10.22 -0.62
N GLU A 42 -4.35 -9.95 0.56
CA GLU A 42 -5.49 -9.05 0.69
C GLU A 42 -5.09 -7.59 0.39
N GLN A 43 -3.91 -7.14 0.81
CA GLN A 43 -3.41 -5.81 0.47
C GLN A 43 -3.16 -5.66 -1.03
N ALA A 44 -2.56 -6.65 -1.68
CA ALA A 44 -2.38 -6.66 -3.13
C ALA A 44 -3.73 -6.58 -3.87
N ARG A 45 -4.74 -7.32 -3.40
CA ARG A 45 -6.10 -7.27 -3.94
C ARG A 45 -6.71 -5.87 -3.79
N ARG A 46 -6.62 -5.27 -2.61
CA ARG A 46 -7.14 -3.91 -2.36
C ARG A 46 -6.41 -2.86 -3.20
N VAL A 47 -5.10 -2.94 -3.35
CA VAL A 47 -4.33 -2.03 -4.23
C VAL A 47 -4.75 -2.19 -5.68
N LYS A 48 -4.93 -3.43 -6.15
CA LYS A 48 -5.44 -3.69 -7.51
C LYS A 48 -6.86 -3.13 -7.71
N GLU A 49 -7.69 -3.20 -6.69
CA GLU A 49 -9.02 -2.58 -6.70
C GLU A 49 -8.92 -1.05 -6.79
N PHE A 50 -8.07 -0.42 -5.98
CA PHE A 50 -7.82 1.02 -6.04
C PHE A 50 -7.40 1.46 -7.45
N LEU A 51 -6.37 0.83 -8.00
CA LEU A 51 -5.86 1.18 -9.32
C LEU A 51 -6.90 1.00 -10.43
N ASN A 52 -7.76 -0.03 -10.36
CA ASN A 52 -8.66 -0.38 -11.46
C ASN A 52 -10.08 0.17 -11.33
N ARG A 53 -10.55 0.48 -10.11
CA ARG A 53 -11.94 0.90 -9.87
C ARG A 53 -12.09 2.32 -9.36
N TRP A 54 -11.10 2.84 -8.63
CA TRP A 54 -11.15 4.20 -8.08
C TRP A 54 -10.55 5.25 -9.01
N LEU A 55 -9.55 4.85 -9.78
CA LEU A 55 -8.85 5.72 -10.71
C LEU A 55 -9.42 5.60 -12.12
N THR A 56 -9.62 6.74 -12.78
CA THR A 56 -9.81 6.79 -14.23
C THR A 56 -8.54 6.32 -14.93
N LYS A 57 -8.65 5.96 -16.21
CA LYS A 57 -7.49 5.54 -17.02
C LYS A 57 -6.33 6.54 -16.95
N ARG A 58 -6.62 7.83 -17.06
CA ARG A 58 -5.60 8.91 -17.03
C ARG A 58 -4.96 9.10 -15.66
N GLU A 59 -5.74 8.96 -14.58
CA GLU A 59 -5.20 9.01 -13.21
C GLU A 59 -4.34 7.79 -12.92
N ARG A 60 -4.78 6.60 -13.36
CA ARG A 60 -4.01 5.36 -13.22
C ARG A 60 -2.67 5.45 -13.96
N GLU A 61 -2.65 5.93 -15.20
CA GLU A 61 -1.41 6.17 -15.96
C GLU A 61 -0.46 7.11 -15.22
N LEU A 62 -0.98 8.21 -14.67
CA LEU A 62 -0.20 9.17 -13.90
C LEU A 62 0.35 8.55 -12.60
N VAL A 63 -0.47 7.79 -11.87
CA VAL A 63 -0.05 7.10 -10.64
C VAL A 63 1.02 6.05 -10.92
N ILE A 64 0.85 5.23 -11.96
CA ILE A 64 1.85 4.22 -12.34
C ILE A 64 3.17 4.91 -12.68
N LEU A 65 3.14 5.95 -13.52
CA LEU A 65 4.33 6.70 -13.88
C LEU A 65 5.01 7.33 -12.65
N LEU A 66 4.21 7.92 -11.76
CA LEU A 66 4.70 8.47 -10.49
C LEU A 66 5.39 7.39 -9.65
N VAL A 67 4.76 6.23 -9.47
CA VAL A 67 5.30 5.15 -8.63
C VAL A 67 6.58 4.56 -9.22
N GLN A 68 6.64 4.40 -10.53
CA GLN A 68 7.81 3.85 -11.23
C GLN A 68 9.00 4.82 -11.25
N THR A 69 8.75 6.11 -11.43
CA THR A 69 9.83 7.09 -11.69
C THR A 69 10.17 7.98 -10.51
N GLY A 70 9.23 8.20 -9.58
CA GLY A 70 9.39 9.14 -8.48
C GLY A 70 9.47 10.62 -8.91
N LEU A 71 9.22 10.96 -10.18
CA LEU A 71 9.36 12.31 -10.74
C LEU A 71 8.39 13.33 -10.14
N ASP A 72 8.87 14.55 -9.91
CA ASP A 72 8.05 15.67 -9.49
C ASP A 72 6.99 16.07 -10.54
N ASN A 73 6.17 17.08 -10.21
CA ASN A 73 5.06 17.48 -11.07
C ASN A 73 5.54 17.94 -12.46
N ALA A 74 6.67 18.64 -12.52
CA ALA A 74 7.28 19.10 -13.77
C ALA A 74 7.76 17.92 -14.63
N GLY A 75 8.47 16.96 -14.04
CA GLY A 75 8.94 15.75 -14.73
C GLY A 75 7.79 14.87 -15.22
N LEU A 76 6.74 14.70 -14.41
CA LEU A 76 5.52 14.00 -14.82
C LEU A 76 4.78 14.73 -15.94
N ALA A 77 4.70 16.06 -15.87
CA ALA A 77 4.07 16.90 -16.88
C ALA A 77 4.78 16.78 -18.23
N GLN A 78 6.12 16.83 -18.23
CA GLN A 78 6.95 16.63 -19.42
C GLN A 78 6.71 15.25 -20.04
N ARG A 79 6.73 14.18 -19.23
CA ARG A 79 6.50 12.80 -19.69
C ARG A 79 5.11 12.57 -20.25
N LEU A 80 4.10 13.24 -19.70
CA LEU A 80 2.70 13.10 -20.11
C LEU A 80 2.24 14.12 -21.16
N GLY A 81 3.10 15.05 -21.58
CA GLY A 81 2.73 16.15 -22.48
C GLY A 81 1.63 17.05 -21.91
N LYS A 82 1.61 17.24 -20.58
CA LYS A 82 0.60 18.03 -19.85
C LYS A 82 1.22 19.29 -19.27
N LYS A 83 0.38 20.25 -18.86
CA LYS A 83 0.81 21.36 -18.00
C LYS A 83 1.05 20.85 -16.57
N GLU A 84 2.04 21.42 -15.89
CA GLU A 84 2.35 21.07 -14.50
C GLU A 84 1.14 21.26 -13.56
N GLN A 85 0.41 22.37 -13.72
CA GLN A 85 -0.83 22.62 -12.96
C GLN A 85 -1.88 21.51 -13.16
N THR A 86 -1.97 20.93 -14.35
CA THR A 86 -2.90 19.83 -14.62
C THR A 86 -2.48 18.56 -13.86
N VAL A 87 -1.18 18.28 -13.78
CA VAL A 87 -0.64 17.17 -12.98
C VAL A 87 -0.92 17.41 -11.49
N ALA A 88 -0.65 18.61 -10.98
CA ALA A 88 -0.92 18.97 -9.60
C ALA A 88 -2.41 18.78 -9.24
N ASN A 89 -3.32 19.28 -10.09
CA ASN A 89 -4.76 19.14 -9.87
C ASN A 89 -5.21 17.66 -9.92
N GLN A 90 -4.66 16.86 -10.84
CA GLN A 90 -4.94 15.42 -10.91
C GLN A 90 -4.45 14.71 -9.65
N LEU A 91 -3.24 15.00 -9.18
CA LEU A 91 -2.68 14.41 -7.96
C LEU A 91 -3.50 14.76 -6.72
N THR A 92 -3.97 16.00 -6.58
CA THR A 92 -4.86 16.39 -5.48
C THR A 92 -6.15 15.56 -5.46
N GLN A 93 -6.75 15.30 -6.63
CA GLN A 93 -7.95 14.43 -6.71
C GLN A 93 -7.60 12.98 -6.36
N ILE A 94 -6.47 12.48 -6.86
CA ILE A 94 -5.98 11.13 -6.54
C ILE A 94 -5.74 10.98 -5.03
N TYR A 95 -5.14 11.96 -4.36
CA TYR A 95 -4.90 11.91 -2.92
C TYR A 95 -6.19 11.85 -2.12
N ARG A 96 -7.23 12.60 -2.52
CA ARG A 96 -8.55 12.51 -1.89
C ARG A 96 -9.17 11.12 -2.04
N LYS A 97 -9.16 10.56 -3.26
CA LYS A 97 -9.63 9.19 -3.53
C LYS A 97 -8.85 8.16 -2.72
N PHE A 98 -7.54 8.37 -2.58
CA PHE A 98 -6.66 7.50 -1.83
C PHE A 98 -6.96 7.54 -0.33
N GLU A 99 -7.21 8.72 0.24
CA GLU A 99 -7.65 8.87 1.64
C GLU A 99 -9.00 8.19 1.89
N GLU A 100 -9.96 8.38 0.99
CA GLU A 100 -11.28 7.75 1.05
C GLU A 100 -11.17 6.22 0.97
N TRP A 101 -10.42 5.69 0.00
CA TRP A 101 -10.17 4.26 -0.15
C TRP A 101 -9.47 3.65 1.09
N ARG A 102 -8.60 4.40 1.76
CA ARG A 102 -7.95 3.97 3.00
C ARG A 102 -8.83 4.11 4.24
N GLY A 103 -9.88 4.92 4.18
CA GLY A 103 -10.72 5.26 5.33
C GLY A 103 -10.05 6.22 6.33
N PHE A 104 -8.96 6.92 5.95
CA PHE A 104 -8.23 7.85 6.80
C PHE A 104 -8.01 9.18 6.08
N GLN A 105 -8.69 10.23 6.56
CA GLN A 105 -8.61 11.58 6.02
C GLN A 105 -7.32 12.29 6.47
N GLY A 106 -6.73 13.12 5.60
CA GLY A 106 -5.56 13.95 5.93
C GLY A 106 -4.19 13.26 5.92
N ALA A 107 -4.12 12.00 5.48
CA ALA A 107 -2.87 11.23 5.37
C ALA A 107 -2.42 10.98 3.90
N GLY A 108 -3.17 11.49 2.92
CA GLY A 108 -2.94 11.35 1.49
C GLY A 108 -1.83 12.27 1.02
N SER A 109 -0.58 11.87 1.26
CA SER A 109 0.58 12.55 0.68
C SER A 109 1.22 11.70 -0.41
N ARG A 110 2.01 12.36 -1.26
CA ARG A 110 2.86 11.71 -2.25
C ARG A 110 3.69 10.58 -1.67
N SER A 111 4.36 10.83 -0.55
CA SER A 111 5.24 9.84 0.09
C SER A 111 4.46 8.61 0.58
N VAL A 112 3.28 8.83 1.17
CA VAL A 112 2.41 7.74 1.64
C VAL A 112 1.85 6.94 0.47
N LEU A 113 1.43 7.60 -0.60
CA LEU A 113 0.96 6.95 -1.82
C LEU A 113 2.07 6.09 -2.45
N LEU A 114 3.29 6.64 -2.59
CA LEU A 114 4.45 5.90 -3.08
C LEU A 114 4.76 4.70 -2.18
N ALA A 115 4.86 4.89 -0.87
CA ALA A 115 5.15 3.81 0.08
C ALA A 115 4.10 2.69 0.04
N THR A 116 2.83 3.03 -0.19
CA THR A 116 1.73 2.06 -0.25
C THR A 116 1.71 1.29 -1.57
N LEU A 117 1.95 1.97 -2.70
CA LEU A 117 1.75 1.36 -4.02
C LEU A 117 3.00 0.70 -4.59
N ARG A 118 4.19 1.19 -4.24
CA ARG A 118 5.46 0.73 -4.83
C ARG A 118 5.73 -0.78 -4.69
N PRO A 119 5.39 -1.46 -3.57
CA PRO A 119 5.55 -2.92 -3.47
C PRO A 119 4.66 -3.72 -4.44
N TYR A 120 3.65 -3.08 -5.04
CA TYR A 120 2.64 -3.74 -5.88
C TYR A 120 2.65 -3.23 -7.33
N VAL A 121 3.53 -2.28 -7.65
CA VAL A 121 3.68 -1.68 -8.98
C VAL A 121 5.10 -1.98 -9.47
N GLY A 122 5.21 -3.08 -10.22
CA GLY A 122 6.45 -3.79 -10.62
C GLY A 122 6.41 -5.19 -10.02
N ASP A 123 6.10 -6.27 -10.75
CA ASP A 123 6.84 -6.81 -11.91
C ASP A 123 6.01 -7.14 -13.17
N GLU A 124 4.68 -7.06 -13.18
CA GLU A 124 3.87 -7.33 -14.39
C GLU A 124 2.59 -6.49 -14.40
N ILE A 125 2.52 -5.48 -15.27
CA ILE A 125 1.28 -4.99 -15.90
C ILE A 125 1.56 -4.89 -17.40
#